data_AF-A0AAV2TFG9-F1
#
_entry.id   AF-A0AAV2TFG9-F1
#
_cell.length_a   1.000
_cell.length_b   1.000
_cell.length_c   1.000
_cell.angle_alpha   90.00
_cell.angle_beta   90.00
_cell.angle_gamma   90.00
#
_symmetry.space_group_name_H-M   'P 1'
#
loop_
_entity.id
_entity.type
_entity.pdbx_description
1 polymer ?
#
loop_
_entity_poly.entity_id
_entity_poly.type
_entity_poly.pdbx_seq_one_letter_code
_entity_poly.pdbx_strand_id
1 'polypeptide(L)'
;MSVYTWCNYSSKLWHEWGLWFRLAVPGLFMVTLEWTIFEIGSLVAGVLGERELAAQTIIYNIESMCYTLLPLGVGLAASIRVGHFLGAQSAVGPKSVTSVSVITICLSSVPLIILFIFARWKIPYLFTSDSRVVELAANLLPILAVFQIFDSIVGTCSGVIRGAGLQYIGAIICIVTLYVIGAPVGICLIFLAKIGLQGLWWGLCLGVFISSIIYLIVCFRLNWEKQVASAMARIRTVRFSSRTNYSRPEDLDSGEQSTEQRNVNSLAVVPKNLFGRRKEEQNSSSPPSRKRLLCSRILLVAVLTSHFIISLILYCQLRWKDYFGVYCLYDNGTFIQFNDLQELNKFRDTSPLYSNCTTVIP
;
A
#
# COMPACT_ATOMS: atom_id res chain seq x y z
N MET A 1 -32.14 7.12 -11.57
CA MET A 1 -31.98 8.18 -10.56
C MET A 1 -30.55 8.71 -10.69
N SER A 2 -30.33 9.65 -11.60
CA SER A 2 -29.03 10.29 -11.80
C SER A 2 -28.77 11.23 -10.63
N VAL A 3 -27.76 10.92 -9.82
CA VAL A 3 -27.30 11.83 -8.77
C VAL A 3 -26.52 12.93 -9.48
N TYR A 4 -27.12 14.11 -9.67
CA TYR A 4 -26.41 15.32 -10.08
C TYR A 4 -25.46 15.71 -8.95
N THR A 5 -24.21 15.26 -9.00
CA THR A 5 -23.23 15.41 -7.91
C THR A 5 -22.57 16.79 -7.88
N TRP A 6 -22.67 17.59 -8.93
CA TRP A 6 -22.00 18.89 -9.00
C TRP A 6 -22.90 19.94 -9.68
N CYS A 7 -23.49 20.82 -8.87
CA CYS A 7 -24.08 22.07 -9.35
C CYS A 7 -23.55 23.23 -8.51
N ASN A 8 -22.81 24.12 -9.17
CA ASN A 8 -22.28 25.41 -8.73
C ASN A 8 -21.14 25.42 -7.71
N TYR A 9 -20.14 26.27 -7.98
CA TYR A 9 -19.10 26.68 -7.04
C TYR A 9 -19.78 27.32 -5.82
N SER A 10 -19.94 26.54 -4.75
CA SER A 10 -20.55 26.99 -3.51
C SER A 10 -19.49 26.99 -2.42
N SER A 11 -19.37 28.08 -1.66
CA SER A 11 -18.47 28.20 -0.50
C SER A 11 -18.68 27.11 0.56
N LYS A 12 -19.78 26.33 0.45
CA LYS A 12 -20.05 25.11 1.22
C LYS A 12 -19.02 24.01 1.03
N LEU A 13 -18.24 24.02 -0.07
CA LEU A 13 -17.15 23.04 -0.31
C LEU A 13 -16.01 23.16 0.71
N TRP A 14 -15.85 24.35 1.31
CA TRP A 14 -14.75 24.68 2.23
C TRP A 14 -15.09 24.41 3.71
N HIS A 15 -16.34 24.11 4.05
CA HIS A 15 -16.79 24.07 5.44
C HIS A 15 -16.32 22.85 6.25
N GLU A 16 -15.87 21.78 5.60
CA GLU A 16 -15.57 20.48 6.24
C GLU A 16 -14.09 20.04 6.12
N TRP A 17 -13.19 20.96 5.70
CA TRP A 17 -11.77 20.64 5.52
C TRP A 17 -11.06 20.26 6.82
N GLY A 18 -11.52 20.76 7.97
CA GLY A 18 -10.93 20.43 9.27
C GLY A 18 -11.00 18.94 9.61
N LEU A 19 -12.13 18.28 9.30
CA LEU A 19 -12.27 16.83 9.50
C LEU A 19 -11.40 16.04 8.51
N TRP A 20 -11.32 16.52 7.27
CA TRP A 20 -10.45 15.93 6.25
C TRP A 20 -8.99 15.99 6.67
N PHE A 21 -8.47 17.16 7.07
CA PHE A 21 -7.10 17.33 7.55
C PHE A 21 -6.79 16.46 8.77
N ARG A 22 -7.73 16.33 9.71
CA ARG A 22 -7.54 15.50 10.90
C ARG A 22 -7.29 14.03 10.59
N LEU A 23 -7.80 13.53 9.46
CA LEU A 23 -7.56 12.16 8.99
C LEU A 23 -6.41 12.09 7.97
N ALA A 24 -6.30 13.09 7.11
CA ALA A 24 -5.30 13.15 6.04
C ALA A 24 -3.89 13.37 6.58
N VAL A 25 -3.69 14.25 7.56
CA VAL A 25 -2.36 14.57 8.10
C VAL A 25 -1.72 13.34 8.76
N PRO A 26 -2.38 12.59 9.68
CA PRO A 26 -1.81 11.35 10.20
C PRO A 26 -1.60 10.28 9.12
N GLY A 27 -2.47 10.23 8.11
CA GLY A 27 -2.31 9.32 6.96
C GLY A 27 -1.09 9.65 6.09
N LEU A 28 -0.83 10.93 5.85
CA LEU A 28 0.36 11.42 5.15
C LEU A 28 1.60 11.00 5.92
N PHE A 29 1.70 11.32 7.21
CA PHE A 29 2.85 10.93 8.02
C PHE A 29 3.06 9.43 8.06
N MET A 30 2.00 8.64 8.21
CA MET A 30 2.10 7.18 8.22
C MET A 30 2.77 6.65 6.94
N VAL A 31 2.36 7.12 5.76
CA VAL A 31 2.95 6.68 4.49
C VAL A 31 4.34 7.29 4.30
N THR A 32 4.50 8.60 4.48
CA THR A 32 5.79 9.28 4.27
C THR A 32 6.89 8.69 5.16
N LEU A 33 6.60 8.36 6.41
CA LEU A 33 7.57 7.76 7.32
C LEU A 33 7.99 6.35 6.88
N GLU A 34 7.08 5.57 6.31
CA GLU A 34 7.39 4.24 5.75
C GLU A 34 8.40 4.35 4.59
N TRP A 35 8.27 5.35 3.70
CA TRP A 35 9.21 5.52 2.57
C TRP A 35 10.51 6.23 2.95
N THR A 36 10.43 7.24 3.81
CA THR A 36 11.59 8.10 4.15
C THR A 36 12.73 7.31 4.80
N ILE A 37 12.43 6.23 5.51
CA ILE A 37 13.47 5.41 6.16
C ILE A 37 14.40 4.75 5.13
N PHE A 38 13.88 4.37 3.96
CA PHE A 38 14.68 3.79 2.89
C PHE A 38 15.57 4.84 2.24
N GLU A 39 15.08 6.07 2.08
CA GLU A 39 15.89 7.20 1.60
C GLU A 39 17.02 7.54 2.58
N ILE A 40 16.74 7.53 3.89
CA ILE A 40 17.79 7.65 4.92
C ILE A 40 18.79 6.49 4.78
N GLY A 41 18.31 5.27 4.54
CA GLY A 41 19.16 4.11 4.24
C GLY A 41 20.07 4.31 3.03
N SER A 42 19.57 4.93 1.96
CA SER A 42 20.36 5.30 0.78
C SER A 42 21.42 6.35 1.09
N LEU A 43 21.10 7.36 1.91
CA LEU A 43 22.10 8.33 2.38
C LEU A 43 23.21 7.66 3.21
N VAL A 44 22.84 6.73 4.09
CA VAL A 44 23.81 5.96 4.89
C VAL A 44 24.67 5.05 4.00
N ALA A 45 24.09 4.42 2.97
CA ALA A 45 24.85 3.64 2.00
C ALA A 45 25.85 4.51 1.21
N GLY A 46 25.50 5.76 0.92
CA GLY A 46 26.39 6.74 0.30
C GLY A 46 27.62 7.09 1.14
N VAL A 47 27.50 7.04 2.47
CA VAL A 47 28.65 7.22 3.38
C VAL A 47 29.60 6.02 3.36
N LEU A 48 29.12 4.82 3.02
CA LEU A 48 29.95 3.60 2.95
C LEU A 48 30.80 3.54 1.67
N GLY A 49 30.27 4.03 0.55
CA GLY A 49 30.99 4.06 -0.73
C GLY A 49 30.06 4.04 -1.94
N GLU A 50 30.64 4.31 -3.11
CA GLU A 50 29.92 4.33 -4.39
C GLU A 50 29.32 2.96 -4.74
N ARG A 51 30.07 1.88 -4.47
CA ARG A 51 29.62 0.49 -4.73
C ARG A 51 28.41 0.13 -3.88
N GLU A 52 28.42 0.49 -2.60
CA GLU A 52 27.37 0.24 -1.63
C GLU A 52 26.12 1.05 -1.98
N LEU A 53 26.29 2.32 -2.37
CA LEU A 53 25.19 3.16 -2.83
C LEU A 53 24.53 2.62 -4.11
N ALA A 54 25.32 2.17 -5.08
CA ALA A 54 24.81 1.55 -6.29
C ALA A 54 24.02 0.27 -5.99
N ALA A 55 24.56 -0.61 -5.14
CA ALA A 55 23.86 -1.83 -4.72
C ALA A 55 22.57 -1.50 -3.94
N GLN A 56 22.60 -0.52 -3.03
CA GLN A 56 21.43 -0.07 -2.28
C GLN A 56 20.32 0.44 -3.21
N THR A 57 20.67 1.20 -4.23
CA THR A 57 19.73 1.73 -5.22
C THR A 57 19.05 0.60 -5.99
N ILE A 58 19.79 -0.43 -6.39
CA ILE A 58 19.22 -1.61 -7.06
C ILE A 58 18.21 -2.31 -6.15
N ILE A 59 18.61 -2.61 -4.91
CA ILE A 59 17.77 -3.33 -3.95
C ILE A 59 16.52 -2.51 -3.60
N TYR A 60 16.65 -1.20 -3.39
CA TYR A 60 15.51 -0.31 -3.13
C TYR A 60 14.52 -0.27 -4.31
N ASN A 61 14.99 -0.21 -5.55
CA ASN A 61 14.10 -0.25 -6.71
C ASN A 61 13.33 -1.58 -6.79
N ILE A 62 14.00 -2.70 -6.55
CA ILE A 62 13.36 -4.03 -6.54
C ILE A 62 12.31 -4.13 -5.42
N GLU A 63 12.65 -3.67 -4.22
CA GLU A 63 11.77 -3.62 -3.06
C GLU A 63 10.52 -2.77 -3.35
N SER A 64 10.71 -1.53 -3.83
CA SER A 64 9.64 -0.59 -4.14
C SER A 64 8.68 -1.11 -5.22
N MET A 65 9.21 -1.75 -6.27
CA MET A 65 8.40 -2.41 -7.30
C MET A 65 7.55 -3.54 -6.72
N CYS A 66 8.14 -4.40 -5.88
CA CYS A 66 7.42 -5.50 -5.26
C CYS A 66 6.37 -5.02 -4.26
N TYR A 67 6.69 -4.00 -3.45
CA TYR A 67 5.77 -3.38 -2.50
C TYR A 67 4.55 -2.76 -3.20
N THR A 68 4.79 -2.05 -4.30
CA THR A 68 3.73 -1.37 -5.05
C THR A 68 2.79 -2.38 -5.72
N LEU A 69 3.32 -3.47 -6.27
CA LEU A 69 2.54 -4.44 -7.02
C LEU A 69 1.59 -5.27 -6.14
N LEU A 70 2.05 -5.72 -4.97
CA LEU A 70 1.32 -6.67 -4.14
C LEU A 70 0.82 -6.05 -2.82
N PRO A 71 1.67 -5.68 -1.83
CA PRO A 71 1.24 -5.11 -0.56
C PRO A 71 0.36 -3.88 -0.66
N LEU A 72 0.79 -2.88 -1.45
CA LEU A 72 0.06 -1.63 -1.56
C LEU A 72 -1.31 -1.85 -2.22
N GLY A 73 -1.36 -2.65 -3.29
CA GLY A 73 -2.61 -2.99 -3.98
C GLY A 73 -3.60 -3.72 -3.06
N VAL A 74 -3.15 -4.76 -2.36
CA VAL A 74 -4.00 -5.51 -1.40
C VAL A 74 -4.41 -4.62 -0.23
N GLY A 75 -3.51 -3.79 0.28
CA GLY A 75 -3.78 -2.83 1.36
C GLY A 75 -4.82 -1.78 0.98
N LEU A 76 -4.75 -1.21 -0.23
CA LEU A 76 -5.75 -0.27 -0.75
C LEU A 76 -7.13 -0.93 -0.89
N ALA A 77 -7.18 -2.14 -1.45
CA ALA A 77 -8.42 -2.91 -1.54
C ALA A 77 -9.01 -3.22 -0.15
N ALA A 78 -8.17 -3.57 0.82
CA ALA A 78 -8.58 -3.79 2.21
C ALA A 78 -9.14 -2.50 2.84
N SER A 79 -8.46 -1.37 2.64
CA SER A 79 -8.88 -0.05 3.13
C SER A 79 -10.29 0.32 2.64
N ILE A 80 -10.52 0.21 1.32
CA ILE A 80 -11.82 0.52 0.70
C ILE A 80 -12.91 -0.39 1.26
N ARG A 81 -12.66 -1.70 1.35
CA ARG A 81 -13.65 -2.66 1.83
C ARG A 81 -13.97 -2.48 3.31
N VAL A 82 -12.97 -2.21 4.14
CA VAL A 82 -13.17 -1.91 5.57
C VAL A 82 -14.00 -0.63 5.71
N GLY A 83 -13.65 0.44 5.00
CA GLY A 83 -14.41 1.69 4.99
C GLY A 83 -15.87 1.49 4.57
N HIS A 84 -16.11 0.70 3.52
CA HIS A 84 -17.45 0.36 3.06
C HIS A 84 -18.28 -0.38 4.13
N PHE A 85 -17.71 -1.40 4.78
CA PHE A 85 -18.43 -2.14 5.83
C PHE A 85 -18.68 -1.29 7.09
N LEU A 86 -17.74 -0.42 7.45
CA LEU A 86 -17.93 0.53 8.54
C LEU A 86 -19.07 1.51 8.24
N GLY A 87 -19.15 2.02 7.00
CA GLY A 87 -20.26 2.85 6.53
C GLY A 87 -21.60 2.12 6.51
N ALA A 88 -21.59 0.83 6.19
CA ALA A 88 -22.76 -0.06 6.23
C ALA A 88 -23.13 -0.56 7.64
N GLN A 89 -22.50 -0.04 8.69
CA GLN A 89 -22.74 -0.41 10.09
C GLN A 89 -22.53 -1.91 10.40
N SER A 90 -21.70 -2.60 9.62
CA SER A 90 -21.42 -4.02 9.80
C SER A 90 -20.08 -4.24 10.50
N ALA A 91 -20.09 -4.74 11.74
CA ALA A 91 -18.86 -5.07 12.48
C ALA A 91 -18.24 -6.43 12.09
N VAL A 92 -19.00 -7.29 11.41
CA VAL A 92 -18.55 -8.65 11.00
C VAL A 92 -17.74 -8.59 9.70
N GLY A 93 -18.12 -7.72 8.77
CA GLY A 93 -17.45 -7.56 7.47
C GLY A 93 -15.95 -7.27 7.58
N PRO A 94 -15.51 -6.25 8.35
CA PRO A 94 -14.11 -5.85 8.43
C PRO A 94 -13.17 -6.92 9.00
N LYS A 95 -13.62 -7.70 10.00
CA LYS A 95 -12.88 -8.86 10.52
C LYS A 95 -12.52 -9.82 9.39
N SER A 96 -13.52 -10.07 8.55
CA SER A 96 -13.44 -11.00 7.45
C SER A 96 -12.56 -10.48 6.30
N VAL A 97 -12.60 -9.18 6.03
CA VAL A 97 -11.68 -8.53 5.08
C VAL A 97 -10.25 -8.64 5.57
N THR A 98 -10.00 -8.31 6.84
CA THR A 98 -8.67 -8.36 7.46
C THR A 98 -8.04 -9.76 7.34
N SER A 99 -8.76 -10.81 7.73
CA SER A 99 -8.25 -12.19 7.61
C SER A 99 -7.93 -12.57 6.16
N VAL A 100 -8.81 -12.22 5.21
CA VAL A 100 -8.61 -12.57 3.81
C VAL A 100 -7.43 -11.83 3.21
N SER A 101 -7.31 -10.53 3.46
CA SER A 101 -6.20 -9.73 2.95
C SER A 101 -4.85 -10.25 3.45
N VAL A 102 -4.75 -10.62 4.74
CA VAL A 102 -3.53 -11.21 5.31
C VAL A 102 -3.21 -12.57 4.68
N ILE A 103 -4.21 -13.43 4.47
CA ILE A 103 -3.99 -14.73 3.82
C ILE A 103 -3.57 -14.55 2.36
N THR A 104 -4.24 -13.67 1.62
CA THR A 104 -3.92 -13.37 0.22
C THR A 104 -2.49 -12.88 0.09
N ILE A 105 -2.07 -11.91 0.93
CA ILE A 105 -0.72 -11.37 0.81
C ILE A 105 0.33 -12.42 1.14
N CYS A 106 0.17 -13.18 2.23
CA CYS A 106 1.11 -14.25 2.59
C CYS A 106 1.25 -15.30 1.48
N LEU A 107 0.16 -15.70 0.83
CA LEU A 107 0.21 -16.64 -0.30
C LEU A 107 0.88 -16.04 -1.53
N SER A 108 0.62 -14.75 -1.81
CA SER A 108 1.22 -14.05 -2.95
C SER A 108 2.71 -13.71 -2.74
N SER A 109 3.19 -13.63 -1.50
CA SER A 109 4.60 -13.41 -1.18
C SER A 109 5.48 -14.65 -1.42
N VAL A 110 4.94 -15.88 -1.29
CA VAL A 110 5.68 -17.14 -1.52
C VAL A 110 6.40 -17.17 -2.88
N PRO A 111 5.72 -16.95 -4.02
CA PRO A 111 6.39 -17.05 -5.31
C PRO A 111 7.38 -15.90 -5.56
N LEU A 112 7.21 -14.72 -4.93
CA LEU A 112 8.23 -13.65 -4.94
C LEU A 112 9.50 -14.07 -4.19
N ILE A 113 9.37 -14.71 -3.03
CA ILE A 113 10.52 -15.20 -2.24
C ILE A 113 11.29 -16.24 -3.04
N ILE A 114 10.58 -17.17 -3.69
CA ILE A 114 11.17 -18.16 -4.58
C ILE A 114 11.93 -17.46 -5.71
N LEU A 115 11.32 -16.47 -6.37
CA LEU A 115 11.97 -15.70 -7.43
C LEU A 115 13.27 -15.04 -6.94
N PHE A 116 13.25 -14.37 -5.78
CA PHE A 116 14.44 -13.71 -5.24
C PHE A 116 15.56 -14.69 -4.87
N ILE A 117 15.24 -15.86 -4.32
CA ILE A 117 16.26 -16.85 -3.94
C ILE A 117 16.90 -17.47 -5.19
N PHE A 118 16.09 -17.92 -6.17
CA PHE A 118 16.60 -18.62 -7.35
C PHE A 118 17.22 -17.69 -8.39
N ALA A 119 16.66 -16.48 -8.57
CA ALA A 119 17.13 -15.51 -9.55
C ALA A 119 18.11 -14.47 -8.96
N ARG A 120 18.63 -14.66 -7.73
CA ARG A 120 19.49 -13.67 -7.05
C ARG A 120 20.71 -13.22 -7.85
N TRP A 121 21.27 -14.10 -8.68
CA TRP A 121 22.43 -13.80 -9.52
C TRP A 121 22.07 -13.25 -10.89
N LYS A 122 20.79 -13.21 -11.27
CA LYS A 122 20.32 -12.73 -12.57
C LYS A 122 19.65 -11.37 -12.47
N ILE A 123 18.90 -11.13 -11.39
CA ILE A 123 18.16 -9.88 -11.19
C ILE A 123 19.10 -8.65 -11.21
N PRO A 124 20.25 -8.62 -10.50
CA PRO A 124 21.07 -7.40 -10.47
C PRO A 124 21.72 -7.05 -11.82
N TYR A 125 21.92 -8.03 -12.71
CA TYR A 125 22.44 -7.78 -14.07
C TYR A 125 21.48 -6.97 -14.95
N LEU A 126 20.20 -6.89 -14.59
CA LEU A 126 19.23 -6.02 -15.27
C LEU A 126 19.51 -4.54 -15.01
N PHE A 127 20.24 -4.22 -13.94
CA PHE A 127 20.50 -2.84 -13.53
C PHE A 127 21.93 -2.39 -13.84
N THR A 128 22.90 -3.31 -13.79
CA THR A 128 24.31 -2.96 -14.00
C THR A 128 25.12 -4.13 -14.55
N SER A 129 26.15 -3.79 -15.31
CA SER A 129 27.17 -4.74 -15.79
C SER A 129 28.38 -4.85 -14.87
N ASP A 130 28.50 -4.02 -13.82
CA ASP A 130 29.60 -4.11 -12.86
C ASP A 130 29.42 -5.32 -11.93
N SER A 131 30.32 -6.29 -12.07
CA SER A 131 30.31 -7.53 -11.30
C SER A 131 30.40 -7.33 -9.78
N ARG A 132 31.08 -6.27 -9.31
CA ARG A 132 31.23 -5.99 -7.87
C ARG A 132 29.93 -5.54 -7.24
N VAL A 133 29.16 -4.71 -7.96
CA VAL A 133 27.84 -4.24 -7.52
C VAL A 133 26.83 -5.39 -7.61
N VAL A 134 26.89 -6.18 -8.68
CA VAL A 134 26.04 -7.36 -8.85
C VAL A 134 26.24 -8.36 -7.71
N GLU A 135 27.49 -8.66 -7.33
CA GLU A 135 27.79 -9.60 -6.24
C GLU A 135 27.21 -9.11 -4.91
N LEU A 136 27.38 -7.82 -4.60
CA LEU A 136 26.84 -7.22 -3.38
C LEU A 136 25.30 -7.26 -3.37
N ALA A 137 24.64 -6.87 -4.46
CA ALA A 137 23.19 -6.93 -4.59
C ALA A 137 22.65 -8.38 -4.51
N ALA A 138 23.32 -9.34 -5.15
CA ALA A 138 22.95 -10.75 -5.11
C ALA A 138 23.04 -11.38 -3.70
N ASN A 139 23.88 -10.82 -2.83
CA ASN A 139 23.98 -11.20 -1.43
C ASN A 139 22.92 -10.53 -0.54
N LEU A 140 22.38 -9.37 -0.96
CA LEU A 140 21.30 -8.68 -0.25
C LEU A 140 19.91 -9.25 -0.59
N LEU A 141 19.71 -9.79 -1.79
CA LEU A 141 18.41 -10.33 -2.23
C LEU A 141 17.79 -11.40 -1.30
N PRO A 142 18.55 -12.34 -0.71
CA PRO A 142 17.99 -13.25 0.28
C PRO A 142 17.49 -12.54 1.55
N ILE A 143 18.19 -11.50 2.00
CA ILE A 143 17.77 -10.67 3.16
C ILE A 143 16.50 -9.90 2.77
N LEU A 144 16.46 -9.34 1.56
CA LEU A 144 15.28 -8.67 1.02
C LEU A 144 14.08 -9.64 0.93
N ALA A 145 14.29 -10.91 0.57
CA ALA A 145 13.22 -11.89 0.52
C ALA A 145 12.57 -12.12 1.90
N VAL A 146 13.37 -12.15 2.96
CA VAL A 146 12.86 -12.24 4.34
C VAL A 146 12.16 -10.95 4.75
N PHE A 147 12.77 -9.81 4.45
CA PHE A 147 12.19 -8.48 4.68
C PHE A 147 10.80 -8.36 4.04
N GLN A 148 10.66 -8.77 2.79
CA GLN A 148 9.44 -8.68 2.00
C GLN A 148 8.27 -9.43 2.65
N ILE A 149 8.50 -10.54 3.34
CA ILE A 149 7.43 -11.30 4.03
C ILE A 149 6.75 -10.40 5.06
N PHE A 150 7.55 -9.79 5.94
CA PHE A 150 7.04 -8.98 7.04
C PHE A 150 6.52 -7.64 6.52
N ASP A 151 7.20 -7.06 5.54
CA ASP A 151 6.81 -5.78 4.96
C ASP A 151 5.48 -5.88 4.22
N SER A 152 5.24 -7.00 3.52
CA SER A 152 3.97 -7.25 2.86
C SER A 152 2.79 -7.34 3.84
N ILE A 153 3.03 -7.91 5.03
CA ILE A 153 2.05 -7.94 6.12
C ILE A 153 1.80 -6.53 6.65
N VAL A 154 2.84 -5.73 6.87
CA VAL A 154 2.74 -4.34 7.34
C VAL A 154 1.94 -3.50 6.35
N GLY A 155 2.29 -3.50 5.07
CA GLY A 155 1.58 -2.74 4.03
C GLY A 155 0.10 -3.11 3.94
N THR A 156 -0.22 -4.40 4.04
CA THR A 156 -1.61 -4.88 4.02
C THR A 156 -2.38 -4.45 5.27
N CYS A 157 -1.80 -4.63 6.46
CA CYS A 157 -2.43 -4.22 7.73
C CYS A 157 -2.55 -2.68 7.82
N SER A 158 -1.57 -1.95 7.29
CA SER A 158 -1.57 -0.50 7.14
C SER A 158 -2.79 -0.03 6.33
N GLY A 159 -3.14 -0.76 5.26
CA GLY A 159 -4.39 -0.58 4.53
C GLY A 159 -5.65 -0.74 5.42
N VAL A 160 -5.73 -1.80 6.22
CA VAL A 160 -6.86 -2.06 7.13
C VAL A 160 -6.98 -0.95 8.19
N ILE A 161 -5.86 -0.54 8.80
CA ILE A 161 -5.80 0.53 9.80
C ILE A 161 -6.23 1.88 9.20
N ARG A 162 -5.80 2.18 7.97
CA ARG A 162 -6.26 3.35 7.22
C ARG A 162 -7.76 3.30 6.96
N GLY A 163 -8.30 2.16 6.53
CA GLY A 163 -9.74 1.95 6.35
C GLY A 163 -10.55 2.12 7.64
N ALA A 164 -9.96 1.81 8.79
CA ALA A 164 -10.58 2.01 10.11
C ALA A 164 -10.52 3.46 10.63
N GLY A 165 -9.70 4.32 10.03
CA GLY A 165 -9.47 5.68 10.49
C GLY A 165 -8.53 5.76 11.70
N LEU A 166 -7.57 4.83 11.79
CA LEU A 166 -6.61 4.69 12.90
C LEU A 166 -5.17 4.98 12.45
N GLN A 167 -4.99 5.84 11.45
CA GLN A 167 -3.70 6.14 10.83
C GLN A 167 -2.65 6.63 11.84
N TYR A 168 -3.07 7.37 12.86
CA TYR A 168 -2.18 7.86 13.91
C TYR A 168 -1.49 6.70 14.67
N ILE A 169 -2.18 5.58 14.90
CA ILE A 169 -1.62 4.40 15.56
C ILE A 169 -0.54 3.80 14.65
N GLY A 170 -0.85 3.69 13.36
CA GLY A 170 0.09 3.17 12.36
C GLY A 170 1.37 4.00 12.29
N ALA A 171 1.25 5.33 12.25
CA ALA A 171 2.39 6.25 12.26
C ALA A 171 3.26 6.08 13.52
N ILE A 172 2.65 6.00 14.71
CA ILE A 172 3.39 5.78 15.97
C ILE A 172 4.15 4.45 15.94
N ILE A 173 3.50 3.37 15.48
CA ILE A 173 4.16 2.06 15.38
C ILE A 173 5.36 2.18 14.46
N CYS A 174 5.20 2.75 13.26
CA CYS A 174 6.29 2.94 12.29
C CYS A 174 7.49 3.69 12.88
N ILE A 175 7.25 4.79 13.60
CA ILE A 175 8.33 5.56 14.25
C ILE A 175 9.08 4.69 15.25
N VAL A 176 8.35 4.02 16.15
CA VAL A 176 8.98 3.25 17.22
C VAL A 176 9.77 2.07 16.66
N THR A 177 9.18 1.31 15.73
CA THR A 177 9.79 0.08 15.25
C THR A 177 10.89 0.32 14.22
N LEU A 178 10.72 1.25 13.28
CA LEU A 178 11.70 1.49 12.21
C LEU A 178 12.72 2.55 12.59
N TYR A 179 12.33 3.64 13.26
CA TYR A 179 13.25 4.74 13.56
C TYR A 179 13.93 4.61 14.93
N VAL A 180 13.23 4.09 15.95
CA VAL A 180 13.81 3.96 17.31
C VAL A 180 14.51 2.62 17.50
N ILE A 181 14.05 1.55 16.83
CA ILE A 181 14.64 0.21 16.96
C ILE A 181 15.43 -0.18 15.72
N GLY A 182 14.78 -0.24 14.55
CA GLY A 182 15.39 -0.74 13.32
C GLY A 182 16.61 0.06 12.85
N ALA A 183 16.49 1.39 12.79
CA ALA A 183 17.57 2.25 12.30
C ALA A 183 18.80 2.24 13.22
N PRO A 184 18.68 2.40 14.56
CA PRO A 184 19.84 2.30 15.45
C PRO A 184 20.50 0.92 15.40
N VAL A 185 19.72 -0.16 15.34
CA VAL A 185 20.28 -1.52 15.18
C VAL A 185 21.02 -1.64 13.85
N GLY A 186 20.45 -1.13 12.76
CA GLY A 186 21.10 -1.12 11.44
C GLY A 186 22.41 -0.36 11.45
N ILE A 187 22.43 0.85 12.01
CA ILE A 187 23.65 1.69 12.17
C ILE A 187 24.70 0.96 13.02
N CYS A 188 24.30 0.35 14.13
CA CYS A 188 25.21 -0.46 14.97
C CYS A 188 25.79 -1.65 14.19
N LEU A 189 25.00 -2.35 13.38
CA LEU A 189 25.48 -3.47 12.57
C LEU A 189 26.46 -2.99 11.48
N ILE A 190 26.21 -1.82 10.89
CA ILE A 190 27.10 -1.22 9.88
C ILE A 190 28.47 -0.88 10.50
N PHE A 191 28.49 -0.09 11.59
CA PHE A 191 29.73 0.49 12.11
C PHE A 191 30.42 -0.36 13.19
N LEU A 192 29.64 -0.94 14.11
CA LEU A 192 30.19 -1.69 15.25
C LEU A 192 30.57 -3.11 14.83
N ALA A 193 29.65 -3.79 14.13
CA ALA A 193 29.87 -5.16 13.66
C ALA A 193 30.56 -5.24 12.29
N LYS A 194 30.75 -4.10 11.59
CA LYS A 194 31.47 -3.97 10.31
C LYS A 194 30.94 -4.90 9.21
N ILE A 195 29.64 -5.18 9.23
CA ILE A 195 28.97 -6.06 8.24
C ILE A 195 28.56 -5.29 6.97
N GLY A 196 28.86 -3.99 6.91
CA GLY A 196 28.58 -3.12 5.78
C GLY A 196 27.08 -2.99 5.48
N LEU A 197 26.73 -2.92 4.20
CA LEU A 197 25.35 -2.69 3.75
C LEU A 197 24.35 -3.78 4.20
N GLN A 198 24.82 -5.00 4.45
CA GLN A 198 23.96 -6.06 4.99
C GLN A 198 23.43 -5.71 6.39
N GLY A 199 24.22 -5.00 7.20
CA GLY A 199 23.80 -4.54 8.52
C GLY A 199 22.59 -3.62 8.48
N LEU A 200 22.53 -2.74 7.47
CA LEU A 200 21.38 -1.85 7.24
C LEU A 200 20.09 -2.68 7.05
N TRP A 201 20.14 -3.64 6.12
CA TRP A 201 18.98 -4.46 5.78
C TRP A 201 18.53 -5.38 6.90
N TRP A 202 19.47 -5.93 7.69
CA TRP A 202 19.11 -6.70 8.88
C TRP A 202 18.44 -5.83 9.96
N GLY A 203 18.91 -4.59 10.16
CA GLY A 203 18.26 -3.63 11.06
C GLY A 203 16.83 -3.29 10.63
N LEU A 204 16.65 -2.99 9.34
CA LEU A 204 15.33 -2.74 8.75
C LEU A 204 14.41 -3.97 8.86
N CYS A 205 14.94 -5.17 8.58
CA CYS A 205 14.20 -6.42 8.70
C CYS A 205 13.72 -6.67 10.13
N LEU A 206 14.55 -6.38 11.15
CA LEU A 206 14.13 -6.48 12.54
C LEU A 206 13.00 -5.49 12.87
N GLY A 207 13.14 -4.23 12.42
CA GLY A 207 12.11 -3.21 12.64
C GLY A 207 10.77 -3.58 11.99
N VAL A 208 10.79 -4.04 10.73
CA VAL A 208 9.57 -4.48 10.03
C VAL A 208 9.02 -5.77 10.63
N PHE A 209 9.86 -6.70 11.09
CA PHE A 209 9.41 -7.89 11.79
C PHE A 209 8.58 -7.54 13.03
N ILE A 210 9.10 -6.66 13.89
CA ILE A 210 8.38 -6.19 15.08
C ILE A 210 7.10 -5.44 14.67
N SER A 211 7.18 -4.57 13.65
CA SER A 211 6.02 -3.87 13.10
C SER A 211 4.93 -4.84 12.67
N SER A 212 5.27 -5.88 11.92
CA SER A 212 4.31 -6.85 11.39
C SER A 212 3.52 -7.53 12.50
N ILE A 213 4.18 -7.91 13.61
CA ILE A 213 3.54 -8.51 14.77
C ILE A 213 2.57 -7.53 15.42
N ILE A 214 3.00 -6.28 15.66
CA ILE A 214 2.16 -5.26 16.29
C ILE A 214 0.95 -4.93 15.40
N TYR A 215 1.16 -4.74 14.10
CA TYR A 215 0.09 -4.48 13.14
C TYR A 215 -0.93 -5.62 13.09
N LEU A 216 -0.47 -6.88 13.08
CA LEU A 216 -1.37 -8.04 13.16
C LEU A 216 -2.17 -8.03 14.46
N ILE A 217 -1.53 -7.80 15.61
CA ILE A 217 -2.21 -7.72 16.90
C ILE A 217 -3.28 -6.63 16.88
N VAL A 218 -2.94 -5.43 16.41
CA VAL A 218 -3.87 -4.30 16.31
C VAL A 218 -5.06 -4.66 15.42
N CYS A 219 -4.82 -5.20 14.23
CA CYS A 219 -5.86 -5.57 13.27
C CYS A 219 -6.81 -6.67 13.81
N PHE A 220 -6.27 -7.70 14.46
CA PHE A 220 -7.07 -8.83 14.97
C PHE A 220 -7.74 -8.57 16.32
N ARG A 221 -7.17 -7.69 17.16
CA ARG A 221 -7.75 -7.30 18.45
C ARG A 221 -8.69 -6.09 18.34
N LEU A 222 -8.80 -5.48 17.16
CA LEU A 222 -9.63 -4.28 16.99
C LEU A 222 -11.10 -4.58 17.31
N ASN A 223 -11.67 -3.81 18.24
CA ASN A 223 -13.11 -3.89 18.50
C ASN A 223 -13.87 -3.17 17.38
N TRP A 224 -14.32 -3.94 16.40
CA TRP A 224 -15.04 -3.45 15.23
C TRP A 224 -16.38 -2.80 15.55
N GLU A 225 -17.06 -3.20 16.64
CA GLU A 225 -18.30 -2.52 17.06
C GLU A 225 -18.02 -1.10 17.53
N LYS A 226 -16.95 -0.91 18.31
CA LYS A 226 -16.49 0.42 18.72
C LYS A 226 -16.07 1.27 17.50
N GLN A 227 -15.47 0.65 16.48
CA GLN A 227 -15.09 1.37 15.26
C GLN A 227 -16.29 1.78 14.41
N VAL A 228 -17.31 0.93 14.29
CA VAL A 228 -18.58 1.29 13.65
C VAL A 228 -19.23 2.46 14.40
N ALA A 229 -19.31 2.39 15.74
CA ALA A 229 -19.86 3.49 16.54
C ALA A 229 -19.08 4.80 16.35
N SER A 230 -17.75 4.72 16.32
CA SER A 230 -16.87 5.87 16.07
C SER A 230 -17.04 6.45 14.66
N ALA A 231 -17.18 5.59 13.65
CA ALA A 231 -17.46 6.01 12.27
C ALA A 231 -18.82 6.72 12.16
N MET A 232 -19.85 6.19 12.81
CA MET A 232 -21.18 6.81 12.84
C MET A 232 -21.19 8.15 13.58
N ALA A 233 -20.42 8.27 14.66
CA ALA A 233 -20.24 9.54 15.37
C ALA A 233 -19.62 10.61 14.46
N ARG A 234 -18.58 10.25 13.68
CA ARG A 234 -17.93 11.15 12.70
C ARG A 234 -18.90 11.63 11.61
N ILE A 235 -19.81 10.77 11.15
CA ILE A 235 -20.83 11.16 10.14
C ILE A 235 -21.90 12.06 10.78
N ARG A 236 -22.29 11.79 12.03
CA ARG A 236 -23.33 12.57 12.73
C ARG A 236 -22.90 14.02 12.98
N THR A 237 -21.62 14.27 13.31
CA THR A 237 -21.11 15.64 13.51
C THR A 237 -21.22 16.48 12.23
N VAL A 238 -20.95 15.89 11.06
CA VAL A 238 -21.08 16.57 9.75
C VAL A 238 -22.53 16.94 9.44
N ARG A 239 -23.48 16.02 9.68
CA ARG A 239 -24.92 16.29 9.48
C ARG A 239 -25.48 17.36 10.41
N PHE A 240 -24.95 17.48 11.63
CA PHE A 240 -25.46 18.45 12.62
C PHE A 240 -25.02 19.87 12.26
N SER A 241 -23.75 20.08 11.87
CA SER A 241 -23.23 21.36 11.35
C SER A 241 -24.04 21.88 10.16
N SER A 242 -24.46 20.96 9.28
CA SER A 242 -25.30 21.28 8.12
C SER A 242 -26.74 21.72 8.48
N ARG A 243 -27.27 21.29 9.64
CA ARG A 243 -28.64 21.62 10.10
C ARG A 243 -28.69 22.90 10.94
N THR A 244 -27.66 23.18 11.74
CA THR A 244 -27.60 24.41 12.56
C THR A 244 -27.41 25.68 11.71
N ASN A 245 -26.93 25.56 10.47
CA ASN A 245 -26.80 26.68 9.54
C ASN A 245 -28.03 26.89 8.63
N TYR A 246 -29.16 26.22 8.91
CA TYR A 246 -30.44 26.48 8.26
C TYR A 246 -31.42 27.14 9.25
N SER A 247 -31.08 28.34 9.70
CA SER A 247 -32.08 29.33 10.12
C SER A 247 -32.50 30.07 8.85
N ARG A 248 -33.63 29.69 8.26
CA ARG A 248 -34.20 30.43 7.12
C ARG A 248 -34.71 31.79 7.64
N PRO A 249 -34.46 32.92 6.95
CA PRO A 249 -35.01 34.21 7.34
C PRO A 249 -36.53 34.19 7.31
N GLU A 250 -37.14 34.98 8.19
CA GLU A 250 -38.57 35.28 8.23
C GLU A 250 -39.07 35.77 6.86
N ASP A 251 -40.16 35.19 6.36
CA ASP A 251 -41.07 35.81 5.39
C ASP A 251 -42.47 35.17 5.54
N LEU A 252 -43.29 35.86 6.34
CA LEU A 252 -44.73 36.21 6.20
C LEU A 252 -45.80 35.21 5.71
N ASP A 253 -46.91 35.26 6.48
CA ASP A 253 -48.29 34.77 6.28
C ASP A 253 -48.52 33.25 6.38
N SER A 254 -49.43 32.72 7.20
CA SER A 254 -50.64 33.24 7.84
C SER A 254 -50.92 32.46 9.13
N GLY A 255 -51.50 33.12 10.13
CA GLY A 255 -51.46 32.69 11.52
C GLY A 255 -52.31 31.47 11.92
N GLU A 256 -51.88 30.85 13.02
CA GLU A 256 -52.78 30.37 14.07
C GLU A 256 -52.04 30.35 15.40
N GLN A 257 -52.70 30.91 16.42
CA GLN A 257 -52.20 31.13 17.77
C GLN A 257 -52.03 29.82 18.53
N SER A 258 -50.97 29.73 19.33
CA SER A 258 -51.02 29.53 20.80
C SER A 258 -49.83 28.70 21.34
N THR A 259 -48.93 29.43 22.01
CA THR A 259 -48.43 29.14 23.36
C THR A 259 -48.03 27.69 23.69
N GLU A 260 -46.75 27.33 23.52
CA GLU A 260 -46.00 26.58 24.55
C GLU A 260 -44.50 26.49 24.22
N GLN A 261 -43.77 27.54 24.59
CA GLN A 261 -42.33 27.51 24.70
C GLN A 261 -41.96 27.31 26.18
N ARG A 262 -42.07 26.08 26.67
CA ARG A 262 -41.43 25.71 27.94
C ARG A 262 -41.12 24.22 27.97
N ASN A 263 -39.87 23.91 28.32
CA ASN A 263 -39.30 22.59 28.62
C ASN A 263 -38.65 21.82 27.46
N VAL A 264 -37.59 22.40 26.90
CA VAL A 264 -36.48 21.60 26.34
C VAL A 264 -35.31 21.73 27.30
N ASN A 265 -35.32 20.95 28.37
CA ASN A 265 -34.14 20.53 29.16
C ASN A 265 -34.61 19.62 30.31
N SER A 266 -34.98 18.38 29.99
CA SER A 266 -35.01 17.30 30.98
C SER A 266 -34.85 15.95 30.30
N LEU A 267 -33.72 15.32 30.59
CA LEU A 267 -33.49 13.88 30.72
C LEU A 267 -34.13 12.91 29.70
N ALA A 268 -33.24 12.32 28.90
CA ALA A 268 -33.08 10.87 28.76
C ALA A 268 -34.27 9.97 29.15
N VAL A 269 -35.08 9.55 28.17
CA VAL A 269 -35.56 8.16 28.02
C VAL A 269 -35.82 7.96 26.53
N VAL A 270 -35.13 6.99 25.91
CA VAL A 270 -35.48 6.52 24.55
C VAL A 270 -36.72 5.64 24.66
N PRO A 271 -37.88 5.98 24.05
CA PRO A 271 -39.01 5.08 24.01
C PRO A 271 -38.76 3.99 22.96
N LYS A 272 -38.87 2.72 23.35
CA LYS A 272 -38.72 1.53 22.48
C LYS A 272 -39.84 1.36 21.43
N ASN A 273 -40.80 2.29 21.33
CA ASN A 273 -42.09 2.05 20.65
C ASN A 273 -42.36 2.92 19.42
N LEU A 274 -41.32 3.34 18.67
CA LEU A 274 -41.51 4.06 17.40
C LEU A 274 -40.94 3.33 16.18
N PHE A 275 -41.05 1.99 16.15
CA PHE A 275 -41.00 1.22 14.90
C PHE A 275 -42.42 0.91 14.43
N GLY A 276 -43.11 1.95 13.98
CA GLY A 276 -44.26 1.80 13.11
C GLY A 276 -43.81 1.20 11.78
N ARG A 277 -44.45 0.09 11.39
CA ARG A 277 -44.28 -0.62 10.11
C ARG A 277 -44.16 0.37 8.94
N ARG A 278 -42.96 0.50 8.39
CA ARG A 278 -42.79 0.88 6.98
C ARG A 278 -42.34 -0.37 6.23
N LYS A 279 -43.27 -0.95 5.46
CA LYS A 279 -42.96 -1.95 4.42
C LYS A 279 -42.15 -1.24 3.34
N GLU A 280 -40.84 -1.22 3.50
CA GLU A 280 -39.92 -1.04 2.38
C GLU A 280 -39.26 -2.39 2.13
N GLU A 281 -39.28 -2.79 0.88
CA GLU A 281 -38.93 -4.10 0.34
C GLU A 281 -37.57 -4.58 0.86
N GLN A 282 -37.60 -5.46 1.86
CA GLN A 282 -36.56 -6.46 2.06
C GLN A 282 -36.58 -7.37 0.84
N ASN A 283 -35.89 -6.96 -0.22
CA ASN A 283 -35.31 -7.94 -1.11
C ASN A 283 -34.25 -8.67 -0.27
N SER A 284 -34.63 -9.87 0.17
CA SER A 284 -33.87 -10.75 1.04
C SER A 284 -32.58 -11.18 0.34
N SER A 285 -31.56 -10.32 0.36
CA SER A 285 -30.19 -10.80 0.26
C SER A 285 -29.89 -11.55 1.55
N SER A 286 -30.27 -12.82 1.57
CA SER A 286 -29.76 -13.80 2.53
C SER A 286 -28.26 -13.52 2.75
N PRO A 287 -27.75 -13.53 4.00
CA PRO A 287 -26.32 -13.35 4.23
C PRO A 287 -25.61 -14.32 3.28
N PRO A 288 -24.69 -13.85 2.41
CA PRO A 288 -24.12 -14.70 1.37
C PRO A 288 -23.64 -15.97 2.04
N SER A 289 -24.13 -17.12 1.57
CA SER A 289 -23.89 -18.38 2.25
C SER A 289 -22.40 -18.50 2.54
N ARG A 290 -22.03 -18.99 3.73
CA ARG A 290 -20.62 -19.09 4.14
C ARG A 290 -19.75 -19.72 3.04
N LYS A 291 -20.34 -20.66 2.28
CA LYS A 291 -19.80 -21.30 1.08
C LYS A 291 -19.58 -20.33 -0.09
N ARG A 292 -20.54 -19.48 -0.44
CA ARG A 292 -20.42 -18.47 -1.52
C ARG A 292 -19.37 -17.41 -1.20
N LEU A 293 -19.29 -16.99 0.07
CA LEU A 293 -18.26 -16.07 0.55
C LEU A 293 -16.87 -16.73 0.53
N LEU A 294 -16.74 -17.97 0.99
CA LEU A 294 -15.48 -18.73 0.89
C LEU A 294 -15.06 -18.90 -0.58
N CYS A 295 -15.99 -19.30 -1.44
CA CYS A 295 -15.73 -19.58 -2.85
C CYS A 295 -15.26 -18.33 -3.59
N SER A 296 -15.92 -17.18 -3.39
CA SER A 296 -15.50 -15.90 -4.00
C SER A 296 -14.10 -15.47 -3.54
N ARG A 297 -13.71 -15.77 -2.29
CA ARG A 297 -12.40 -15.42 -1.74
C ARG A 297 -11.30 -16.36 -2.22
N ILE A 298 -11.59 -17.66 -2.27
CA ILE A 298 -10.69 -18.66 -2.85
C ILE A 298 -10.45 -18.37 -4.33
N LEU A 299 -11.50 -18.00 -5.06
CA LEU A 299 -11.39 -17.61 -6.47
C LEU A 299 -10.50 -16.37 -6.66
N LEU A 300 -10.68 -15.32 -5.84
CA LEU A 300 -9.82 -14.14 -5.90
C LEU A 300 -8.35 -14.48 -5.64
N VAL A 301 -8.08 -15.27 -4.59
CA VAL A 301 -6.73 -15.73 -4.26
C VAL A 301 -6.14 -16.54 -5.40
N ALA A 302 -6.90 -17.48 -5.96
CA ALA A 302 -6.47 -18.32 -7.08
C ALA A 302 -6.18 -17.53 -8.36
N VAL A 303 -6.96 -16.48 -8.64
CA VAL A 303 -6.73 -15.60 -9.80
C VAL A 303 -5.47 -14.75 -9.61
N LEU A 304 -5.23 -14.21 -8.42
CA LEU A 304 -4.03 -13.41 -8.16
C LEU A 304 -2.76 -14.27 -8.19
N THR A 305 -2.80 -15.48 -7.63
CA THR A 305 -1.65 -16.40 -7.69
C THR A 305 -1.44 -16.95 -9.09
N SER A 306 -2.50 -17.23 -9.85
CA SER A 306 -2.37 -17.71 -11.23
C SER A 306 -1.79 -16.64 -12.16
N HIS A 307 -2.15 -15.37 -11.98
CA HIS A 307 -1.57 -14.29 -12.79
C HIS A 307 -0.05 -14.17 -12.59
N PHE A 308 0.41 -14.26 -11.33
CA PHE A 308 1.84 -14.27 -11.03
C PHE A 308 2.56 -15.48 -11.66
N ILE A 309 1.95 -16.67 -11.56
CA ILE A 309 2.50 -17.90 -12.16
C ILE A 309 2.54 -17.79 -13.70
N ILE A 310 1.49 -17.26 -14.33
CA ILE A 310 1.43 -17.05 -15.78
C ILE A 310 2.49 -16.03 -16.21
N SER A 311 2.65 -14.91 -15.50
CA SER A 311 3.72 -13.95 -15.78
C SER A 311 5.11 -14.59 -15.65
N LEU A 312 5.32 -15.45 -14.65
CA LEU A 312 6.58 -16.17 -14.47
C LEU A 312 6.83 -17.19 -15.59
N ILE A 313 5.80 -17.94 -16.01
CA ILE A 313 5.89 -18.91 -17.12
C ILE A 313 6.17 -18.17 -18.42
N LEU A 314 5.45 -17.09 -18.71
CA LEU A 314 5.68 -16.26 -19.89
C LEU A 314 7.09 -15.69 -19.87
N TYR A 315 7.57 -15.20 -18.73
CA TYR A 315 8.94 -14.70 -18.62
C TYR A 315 10.00 -15.80 -18.83
N CYS A 316 9.76 -17.02 -18.35
CA CYS A 316 10.67 -18.16 -18.53
C CYS A 316 10.64 -18.74 -19.95
N GLN A 317 9.50 -18.70 -20.65
CA GLN A 317 9.33 -19.30 -21.98
C GLN A 317 9.54 -18.32 -23.13
N LEU A 318 9.30 -17.02 -22.92
CA LEU A 318 9.60 -16.00 -23.90
C LEU A 318 11.10 -15.73 -23.90
N ARG A 319 11.76 -16.07 -25.01
CA ARG A 319 13.10 -15.57 -25.31
C ARG A 319 12.97 -14.08 -25.64
N TRP A 320 13.06 -13.24 -24.61
CA TRP A 320 13.00 -11.78 -24.73
C TRP A 320 13.98 -11.19 -25.76
N LYS A 321 15.10 -11.90 -26.01
CA LYS A 321 16.08 -11.59 -27.06
C LYS A 321 15.51 -11.57 -28.48
N ASP A 322 14.40 -12.28 -28.73
CA ASP A 322 13.79 -12.36 -30.05
C ASP A 322 12.77 -11.21 -30.28
N TYR A 323 12.40 -10.48 -29.22
CA TYR A 323 11.41 -9.39 -29.25
C TYR A 323 12.02 -8.00 -29.05
N PHE A 324 13.11 -7.91 -28.28
CA PHE A 324 13.84 -6.67 -28.08
C PHE A 324 15.16 -6.72 -28.84
N GLY A 325 15.33 -5.79 -29.80
CA GLY A 325 16.55 -5.71 -30.60
C GLY A 325 17.79 -5.39 -29.77
N VAL A 326 18.96 -5.68 -30.33
CA VAL A 326 20.26 -5.35 -29.76
C VAL A 326 20.60 -3.90 -30.10
N TYR A 327 20.99 -3.08 -29.12
CA TYR A 327 21.29 -1.67 -29.37
C TYR A 327 22.80 -1.41 -29.31
N CYS A 328 23.26 -0.54 -30.20
CA CYS A 328 24.62 -0.04 -30.27
C CYS A 328 24.62 1.44 -29.87
N LEU A 329 25.18 1.75 -28.69
CA LEU A 329 25.23 3.11 -28.15
C LEU A 329 26.59 3.74 -28.45
N TYR A 330 26.58 4.87 -29.16
CA TYR A 330 27.78 5.65 -29.47
C TYR A 330 28.09 6.69 -28.39
N ASP A 331 29.37 7.08 -28.28
CA ASP A 331 29.82 8.11 -27.32
C ASP A 331 29.15 9.49 -27.52
N ASN A 332 28.57 9.74 -28.70
CA ASN A 332 27.81 10.95 -29.01
C ASN A 332 26.33 10.89 -28.58
N GLY A 333 25.87 9.79 -27.97
CA GLY A 333 24.49 9.60 -27.48
C GLY A 333 23.49 9.09 -28.52
N THR A 334 23.93 8.76 -29.74
CA THR A 334 23.06 8.16 -30.77
C THR A 334 22.97 6.63 -30.60
N PHE A 335 21.80 6.04 -30.89
CA PHE A 335 21.58 4.58 -30.80
C PHE A 335 21.12 4.00 -32.14
N ILE A 336 21.67 2.85 -32.52
CA ILE A 336 21.24 2.05 -33.69
C ILE A 336 20.74 0.69 -33.20
N GLN A 337 19.58 0.27 -33.69
CA GLN A 337 18.97 -1.01 -33.37
C GLN A 337 19.35 -2.07 -34.42
N PHE A 338 19.74 -3.25 -33.94
CA PHE A 338 20.05 -4.43 -34.73
C PHE A 338 19.14 -5.59 -34.32
N ASN A 339 18.86 -6.51 -35.24
CA ASN A 339 17.96 -7.63 -34.97
C ASN A 339 18.66 -8.79 -34.23
N ASP A 340 19.97 -8.95 -34.40
CA ASP A 340 20.76 -10.00 -33.73
C ASP A 340 22.23 -9.60 -33.54
N LEU A 341 22.92 -10.26 -32.60
CA LEU A 341 24.34 -10.09 -32.28
C LEU A 341 25.26 -10.41 -33.47
N GLN A 342 24.86 -11.29 -34.38
CA GLN A 342 25.64 -11.58 -35.60
C GLN A 342 25.65 -10.40 -36.57
N GLU A 343 24.54 -9.68 -36.69
CA GLU A 343 24.42 -8.51 -37.55
C GLU A 343 25.28 -7.36 -37.02
N LEU A 344 25.27 -7.17 -35.70
CA LEU A 344 26.13 -6.21 -35.00
C LEU A 344 27.63 -6.53 -35.19
N ASN A 345 28.03 -7.80 -35.04
CA ASN A 345 29.43 -8.19 -35.19
C ASN A 345 29.90 -8.02 -36.65
N LYS A 346 29.05 -8.37 -37.63
CA LYS A 346 29.34 -8.14 -39.05
C LYS A 346 29.47 -6.65 -39.40
N PHE A 347 28.65 -5.80 -38.77
CA PHE A 347 28.75 -4.35 -38.91
C PHE A 347 30.05 -3.79 -38.29
N ARG A 348 30.44 -4.31 -37.12
CA ARG A 348 31.71 -3.97 -36.45
C ARG A 348 32.93 -4.35 -37.30
N ASP A 349 32.89 -5.50 -37.97
CA ASP A 349 33.99 -5.99 -38.81
C ASP A 349 34.10 -5.25 -40.16
N THR A 350 33.01 -4.72 -40.69
CA THR A 350 32.99 -4.02 -41.99
C THR A 350 33.28 -2.52 -41.89
N SER A 351 33.11 -1.91 -40.71
CA SER A 351 33.21 -0.46 -40.52
C SER A 351 34.11 -0.09 -39.32
N PRO A 352 35.44 -0.17 -39.45
CA PRO A 352 36.38 0.06 -38.34
C PRO A 352 36.34 1.47 -37.73
N LEU A 353 35.82 2.47 -38.47
CA LEU A 353 35.58 3.84 -38.00
C LEU A 353 34.47 3.96 -36.94
N TYR A 354 33.65 2.93 -36.73
CA TYR A 354 32.50 2.94 -35.82
C TYR A 354 32.57 1.85 -34.74
N SER A 355 33.79 1.39 -34.42
CA SER A 355 34.07 0.29 -33.49
C SER A 355 33.86 0.64 -32.01
N ASN A 356 33.83 1.93 -31.64
CA ASN A 356 33.59 2.42 -30.27
C ASN A 356 32.10 2.56 -29.95
N CYS A 357 31.38 1.44 -29.94
CA CYS A 357 30.00 1.43 -29.42
C CYS A 357 29.85 0.41 -28.29
N THR A 358 29.15 0.83 -27.24
CA THR A 358 28.82 -0.03 -26.10
C THR A 358 27.59 -0.84 -26.47
N THR A 359 27.72 -2.17 -26.45
CA THR A 359 26.60 -3.07 -26.73
C THR A 359 25.65 -3.07 -25.54
N VAL A 360 24.42 -2.61 -25.76
CA VAL A 360 23.36 -2.61 -24.76
C VAL A 360 22.35 -3.68 -25.17
N ILE A 361 22.31 -4.76 -24.39
CA ILE A 361 21.31 -5.81 -24.51
C ILE A 361 20.28 -5.54 -23.40
N PRO A 362 19.00 -5.31 -23.74
CA PRO A 362 17.96 -5.09 -22.73
C PRO A 362 17.71 -6.33 -21.86
#